data_AF-A0A238VF53-F1
#
_entry.id   AF-A0A238VF53-F1
#
_cell.length_a   1.000
_cell.length_b   1.000
_cell.length_c   1.000
_cell.angle_alpha   90.00
_cell.angle_beta   90.00
_cell.angle_gamma   90.00
#
_symmetry.space_group_name_H-M   'P 1'
#
loop_
_entity.id
_entity.type
_entity.pdbx_description
1 polymer ?
#
loop_
_entity_poly.entity_id
_entity_poly.type
_entity_poly.pdbx_seq_one_letter_code
_entity_poly.pdbx_strand_id
1 'polypeptide(L)'
;MTIHWCGTGLSAVPGLRRLITAGHEVTVWNRTLDKAKDAVGDLTQRIHEFDIDALAAELQPGDVIVSMLPADWHVPLAELAIAKAAHFVSSSYIAPEMRSLHAKAQLKGVSLVNEVGLDPGIDHLMAHHLVAEYRNSDAYDAGNVLSFTSYCGGVPKIPNPFRYKFSWSPLGVLKALRSPSRSVKAFEELRVDRPWDALGSYQAPLTTPETFEVYPNRDSVPFMDDYNFDPTWKVAEFVRGTLRLNGWADAWADVFREVESLKGPEGDARLKEMSDQFWAEHAYDEGEPDRVVMCVSLKAESEGKTVWHKTYVMDAWGDERGTAMARLVSIPVSLAVESVMAGEIPAGVSAAPGDPKLVERWLGEVGKLAQDLGVVDHLK
;
A
#
# COMPACT_ATOMS: atom_id res chain seq x y z
N MET A 1 19.26 17.45 -8.53
CA MET A 1 17.88 16.99 -8.26
C MET A 1 17.70 17.05 -6.77
N THR A 2 16.77 17.88 -6.33
CA THR A 2 16.37 18.02 -4.93
C THR A 2 15.08 17.24 -4.70
N ILE A 3 14.96 16.62 -3.54
CA ILE A 3 13.76 15.89 -3.13
C ILE A 3 12.91 16.83 -2.26
N HIS A 4 11.67 17.07 -2.66
CA HIS A 4 10.70 17.87 -1.92
C HIS A 4 9.70 16.95 -1.21
N TRP A 5 9.99 16.63 0.05
CA TRP A 5 9.19 15.71 0.85
C TRP A 5 8.06 16.42 1.57
N CYS A 6 6.81 16.18 1.15
CA CYS A 6 5.62 16.82 1.68
C CYS A 6 4.91 15.90 2.69
N GLY A 7 4.95 16.27 3.97
CA GLY A 7 4.27 15.59 5.07
C GLY A 7 5.17 14.68 5.91
N THR A 8 5.17 14.90 7.22
CA THR A 8 5.92 14.08 8.20
C THR A 8 4.98 13.28 9.12
N GLY A 9 3.91 12.72 8.55
CA GLY A 9 2.97 11.86 9.27
C GLY A 9 3.60 10.56 9.79
N LEU A 10 2.85 9.78 10.57
CA LEU A 10 3.32 8.57 11.25
C LEU A 10 4.02 7.58 10.32
N SER A 11 3.53 7.43 9.09
CA SER A 11 4.08 6.47 8.12
C SER A 11 5.21 7.02 7.24
N ALA A 12 5.61 8.29 7.38
CA ALA A 12 6.52 8.97 6.46
C ALA A 12 8.00 8.93 6.87
N VAL A 13 8.27 8.89 8.18
CA VAL A 13 9.57 9.25 8.73
C VAL A 13 10.71 8.29 8.33
N PRO A 14 10.56 6.95 8.36
CA PRO A 14 11.67 6.05 8.04
C PRO A 14 12.28 6.26 6.64
N GLY A 15 11.45 6.38 5.60
CA GLY A 15 11.88 6.66 4.23
C GLY A 15 12.52 8.02 4.06
N LEU A 16 11.94 9.05 4.68
CA LEU A 16 12.51 10.39 4.70
C LEU A 16 13.92 10.40 5.33
N ARG A 17 14.06 9.81 6.52
CA ARG A 17 15.35 9.72 7.23
C ARG A 17 16.38 8.94 6.43
N ARG A 18 15.96 7.86 5.74
CA ARG A 18 16.82 7.07 4.84
C ARG A 18 17.40 7.95 3.73
N LEU A 19 16.57 8.74 3.04
CA LEU A 19 17.04 9.61 1.95
C LEU A 19 18.05 10.66 2.44
N ILE A 20 17.76 11.33 3.57
CA ILE A 20 18.68 12.33 4.15
C ILE A 20 20.01 11.68 4.56
N THR A 21 19.95 10.52 5.22
CA THR A 21 21.15 9.81 5.70
C THR A 21 21.98 9.25 4.54
N ALA A 22 21.35 8.91 3.43
CA ALA A 22 22.03 8.51 2.19
C ALA A 22 22.72 9.68 1.46
N GLY A 23 22.61 10.92 1.98
CA GLY A 23 23.27 12.10 1.44
C GLY A 23 22.50 12.81 0.33
N HIS A 24 21.23 12.45 0.09
CA HIS A 24 20.39 13.17 -0.87
C HIS A 24 20.01 14.55 -0.33
N GLU A 25 19.89 15.52 -1.24
CA GLU A 25 19.41 16.86 -0.89
C GLU A 25 17.88 16.82 -0.72
N VAL A 26 17.41 16.91 0.53
CA VAL A 26 15.98 16.85 0.87
C VAL A 26 15.51 18.15 1.50
N THR A 27 14.44 18.72 0.95
CA THR A 27 13.67 19.83 1.53
C THR A 27 12.35 19.27 2.06
N VAL A 28 12.09 19.47 3.35
CA VAL A 28 10.92 18.92 4.05
C VAL A 28 9.86 20.00 4.18
N TRP A 29 8.65 19.69 3.73
CA TRP A 29 7.50 20.57 3.76
C TRP A 29 6.44 19.97 4.68
N ASN A 30 6.06 20.69 5.74
CA ASN A 30 5.04 20.20 6.66
C ASN A 30 4.19 21.33 7.21
N ARG A 31 2.90 21.09 7.41
CA ARG A 31 1.97 22.09 7.97
C ARG A 31 2.36 22.53 9.38
N THR A 32 2.95 21.63 10.17
CA THR A 32 3.39 21.95 11.54
C THR A 32 4.90 21.80 11.61
N LEU A 33 5.61 22.93 11.67
CA LEU A 33 7.08 22.95 11.66
C LEU A 33 7.69 22.11 12.78
N ASP A 34 7.17 22.22 14.01
CA ASP A 34 7.72 21.50 15.15
C ASP A 34 7.65 19.98 14.96
N LYS A 35 6.55 19.46 14.39
CA LYS A 35 6.44 18.03 14.05
C LYS A 35 7.50 17.57 13.04
N ALA A 36 7.89 18.43 12.09
CA ALA A 36 8.95 18.09 11.14
C ALA A 36 10.34 18.21 11.77
N LYS A 37 10.57 19.20 12.64
CA LYS A 37 11.81 19.34 13.42
C LYS A 37 12.01 18.17 14.38
N ASP A 38 10.96 17.71 15.04
CA ASP A 38 11.04 16.53 15.91
C ASP A 38 11.35 15.26 15.09
N ALA A 39 10.85 15.17 13.85
CA ALA A 39 11.05 14.00 13.00
C ALA A 39 12.46 13.92 12.38
N VAL A 40 13.04 15.06 11.97
CA VAL A 40 14.28 15.08 11.16
C VAL A 40 15.21 16.28 11.42
N GLY A 41 14.92 17.12 12.42
CA GLY A 41 15.73 18.31 12.74
C GLY A 41 17.14 17.98 13.22
N ASP A 42 17.36 16.74 13.67
CA ASP A 42 18.69 16.18 13.97
C ASP A 42 19.51 15.87 12.70
N LEU A 43 18.85 15.74 11.53
CA LEU A 43 19.48 15.39 10.26
C LEU A 43 19.54 16.55 9.25
N THR A 44 18.56 17.46 9.27
CA THR A 44 18.47 18.56 8.30
C THR A 44 17.82 19.81 8.90
N GLN A 45 18.24 20.98 8.40
CA GLN A 45 17.62 22.27 8.70
C GLN A 45 16.74 22.79 7.55
N ARG A 46 16.65 22.06 6.43
CA ARG A 46 15.84 22.41 5.25
C ARG A 46 14.37 22.05 5.49
N ILE A 47 13.75 22.69 6.48
CA ILE A 47 12.39 22.43 6.93
C ILE A 47 11.55 23.69 6.73
N HIS A 48 10.49 23.58 5.95
CA HIS A 48 9.60 24.67 5.56
C HIS A 48 8.15 24.35 5.91
N GLU A 49 7.37 25.40 6.16
CA GLU A 49 5.92 25.24 6.27
C GLU A 49 5.38 24.85 4.90
N PHE A 50 4.47 23.86 4.86
CA PHE A 50 3.89 23.43 3.59
C PHE A 50 2.98 24.53 3.04
N ASP A 51 3.41 25.11 1.93
CA ASP A 51 2.66 26.01 1.07
C ASP A 51 3.00 25.65 -0.39
N ILE A 52 1.98 25.44 -1.22
CA ILE A 52 2.18 24.92 -2.59
C ILE A 52 2.85 25.96 -3.50
N ASP A 53 2.63 27.25 -3.26
CA ASP A 53 3.23 28.32 -4.05
C ASP A 53 4.71 28.49 -3.68
N ALA A 54 5.05 28.41 -2.40
CA ALA A 54 6.43 28.37 -1.92
C ALA A 54 7.19 27.14 -2.46
N LEU A 55 6.56 25.96 -2.43
CA LEU A 55 7.11 24.76 -3.06
C LEU A 55 7.33 24.99 -4.57
N ALA A 56 6.35 25.54 -5.27
CA ALA A 56 6.45 25.84 -6.69
C ALA A 56 7.59 26.81 -7.05
N ALA A 57 7.91 27.75 -6.15
CA ALA A 57 9.00 28.71 -6.33
C ALA A 57 10.38 28.03 -6.24
N GLU A 58 10.53 27.02 -5.39
CA GLU A 58 11.79 26.30 -5.18
C GLU A 58 12.07 25.23 -6.26
N LEU A 59 11.02 24.61 -6.80
CA LEU A 59 11.14 23.49 -7.74
C LEU A 59 11.96 23.81 -9.00
N GLN A 60 12.92 22.93 -9.30
CA GLN A 60 13.72 22.91 -10.52
C GLN A 60 13.39 21.69 -11.41
N PRO A 61 13.68 21.76 -12.72
CA PRO A 61 13.58 20.59 -13.60
C PRO A 61 14.40 19.40 -13.08
N GLY A 62 13.79 18.21 -13.07
CA GLY A 62 14.38 16.97 -12.57
C GLY A 62 14.27 16.75 -11.07
N ASP A 63 13.74 17.70 -10.29
CA ASP A 63 13.45 17.48 -8.87
C ASP A 63 12.36 16.42 -8.67
N VAL A 64 12.22 15.91 -7.45
CA VAL A 64 11.21 14.90 -7.12
C VAL A 64 10.31 15.41 -5.99
N ILE A 65 9.02 15.56 -6.26
CA ILE A 65 8.02 15.82 -5.22
C ILE A 65 7.58 14.48 -4.63
N VAL A 66 7.71 14.31 -3.31
CA VAL A 66 7.16 13.16 -2.59
C VAL A 66 5.95 13.61 -1.80
N SER A 67 4.78 13.00 -2.04
CA SER A 67 3.54 13.33 -1.34
C SER A 67 3.18 12.25 -0.32
N MET A 68 3.39 12.58 0.96
CA MET A 68 2.88 11.83 2.13
C MET A 68 1.71 12.59 2.80
N LEU A 69 1.02 13.42 2.02
CA LEU A 69 -0.15 14.21 2.43
C LEU A 69 -1.45 13.42 2.18
N PRO A 70 -2.61 13.92 2.66
CA PRO A 70 -3.92 13.41 2.25
C PRO A 70 -4.14 13.40 0.73
N ALA A 71 -5.01 12.50 0.26
CA ALA A 71 -5.13 12.15 -1.16
C ALA A 71 -5.56 13.30 -2.09
N ASP A 72 -6.26 14.30 -1.54
CA ASP A 72 -6.67 15.54 -2.22
C ASP A 72 -5.48 16.38 -2.72
N TRP A 73 -4.29 16.20 -2.14
CA TRP A 73 -3.07 16.91 -2.58
C TRP A 73 -2.31 16.23 -3.71
N HIS A 74 -2.58 14.95 -4.02
CA HIS A 74 -1.75 14.21 -4.96
C HIS A 74 -1.84 14.75 -6.39
N VAL A 75 -3.06 14.99 -6.90
CA VAL A 75 -3.25 15.52 -8.26
C VAL A 75 -2.70 16.94 -8.40
N PRO A 76 -3.00 17.90 -7.50
CA PRO A 76 -2.39 19.24 -7.54
C PRO A 76 -0.86 19.22 -7.56
N LEU A 77 -0.23 18.38 -6.72
CA LEU A 77 1.22 18.26 -6.67
C LEU A 77 1.81 17.59 -7.93
N ALA A 78 1.13 16.60 -8.50
CA ALA A 78 1.55 15.97 -9.75
C ALA A 78 1.43 16.91 -10.96
N GLU A 79 0.38 17.73 -11.02
CA GLU A 79 0.25 18.78 -12.04
C GLU A 79 1.35 19.83 -11.91
N LEU A 80 1.67 20.25 -10.68
CA LEU A 80 2.80 21.13 -10.40
C LEU A 80 4.13 20.50 -10.84
N ALA A 81 4.35 19.21 -10.56
CA ALA A 81 5.53 18.47 -10.99
C ALA A 81 5.68 18.52 -12.51
N ILE A 82 4.62 18.18 -13.26
CA ILE A 82 4.62 18.28 -14.74
C ILE A 82 4.93 19.70 -15.19
N ALA A 83 4.29 20.72 -14.60
CA ALA A 83 4.49 22.12 -15.00
C ALA A 83 5.97 22.53 -14.87
N LYS A 84 6.63 22.07 -13.80
CA LYS A 84 8.04 22.37 -13.48
C LYS A 84 9.05 21.40 -14.10
N ALA A 85 8.60 20.42 -14.88
CA ALA A 85 9.45 19.34 -15.39
C ALA A 85 10.13 18.54 -14.25
N ALA A 86 9.45 18.41 -13.12
CA ALA A 86 9.82 17.60 -11.98
C ALA A 86 9.03 16.28 -11.96
N HIS A 87 9.50 15.34 -11.18
CA HIS A 87 8.88 14.04 -10.95
C HIS A 87 7.96 14.06 -9.72
N PHE A 88 7.12 13.04 -9.60
CA PHE A 88 6.21 12.86 -8.49
C PHE A 88 6.27 11.43 -7.94
N VAL A 89 6.21 11.28 -6.62
CA VAL A 89 6.14 9.98 -5.93
C VAL A 89 5.09 10.04 -4.82
N SER A 90 4.26 9.00 -4.68
CA SER A 90 3.37 8.82 -3.51
C SER A 90 3.11 7.35 -3.19
N SER A 91 2.74 7.05 -1.95
CA SER A 91 2.33 5.70 -1.52
C SER A 91 0.85 5.39 -1.75
N SER A 92 0.12 6.26 -2.47
CA SER A 92 -1.34 6.19 -2.59
C SER A 92 -1.78 5.62 -3.94
N TYR A 93 -3.03 5.14 -3.99
CA TYR A 93 -3.68 4.65 -5.21
C TYR A 93 -3.69 5.66 -6.35
N ILE A 94 -3.64 5.15 -7.58
CA ILE A 94 -3.82 5.93 -8.81
C ILE A 94 -5.31 6.23 -9.01
N ALA A 95 -5.73 7.41 -8.58
CA ALA A 95 -7.07 7.92 -8.89
C ALA A 95 -7.28 8.14 -10.40
N PRO A 96 -8.53 8.12 -10.92
CA PRO A 96 -8.81 8.39 -12.34
C PRO A 96 -8.22 9.70 -12.86
N GLU A 97 -8.23 10.74 -12.03
CA GLU A 97 -7.66 12.05 -12.34
C GLU A 97 -6.13 11.99 -12.46
N MET A 98 -5.46 11.22 -11.58
CA MET A 98 -4.02 10.96 -11.67
C MET A 98 -3.69 10.20 -12.96
N ARG A 99 -4.45 9.14 -13.28
CA ARG A 99 -4.27 8.35 -14.52
C ARG A 99 -4.39 9.22 -15.78
N SER A 100 -5.28 10.21 -15.74
CA SER A 100 -5.48 11.16 -16.84
C SER A 100 -4.27 12.07 -17.11
N LEU A 101 -3.29 12.12 -16.20
CA LEU A 101 -2.03 12.86 -16.40
C LEU A 101 -0.98 12.08 -17.20
N HIS A 102 -1.19 10.79 -17.48
CA HIS A 102 -0.19 9.90 -18.08
C HIS A 102 0.41 10.47 -19.38
N ALA A 103 -0.42 10.86 -20.35
CA ALA A 103 0.06 11.41 -21.62
C ALA A 103 0.79 12.76 -21.45
N LYS A 104 0.35 13.61 -20.53
CA LYS A 104 1.01 14.89 -20.23
C LYS A 104 2.40 14.66 -19.61
N ALA A 105 2.50 13.71 -18.68
CA ALA A 105 3.75 13.33 -18.04
C ALA A 105 4.74 12.73 -19.05
N GLN A 106 4.29 11.86 -19.97
CA GLN A 106 5.10 11.34 -21.07
C GLN A 106 5.62 12.43 -22.00
N LEU A 107 4.76 13.34 -22.44
CA LEU A 107 5.16 14.47 -23.31
C LEU A 107 6.19 15.38 -22.64
N LYS A 108 6.12 15.53 -21.31
CA LYS A 108 7.07 16.31 -20.53
C LYS A 108 8.35 15.53 -20.19
N GLY A 109 8.35 14.21 -20.33
CA GLY A 109 9.46 13.33 -19.96
C GLY A 109 9.61 13.12 -18.46
N VAL A 110 8.53 13.20 -17.68
CA VAL A 110 8.56 13.03 -16.22
C VAL A 110 7.79 11.79 -15.77
N SER A 111 8.32 11.09 -14.77
CA SER A 111 7.67 9.96 -14.09
C SER A 111 6.82 10.44 -12.91
N LEU A 112 5.58 9.97 -12.84
CA LEU A 112 4.65 10.12 -11.71
C LEU A 112 4.36 8.73 -11.14
N VAL A 113 5.05 8.39 -10.05
CA VAL A 113 5.02 7.05 -9.46
C VAL A 113 4.10 7.04 -8.24
N ASN A 114 3.08 6.22 -8.30
CA ASN A 114 2.10 6.02 -7.24
C ASN A 114 2.23 4.60 -6.71
N GLU A 115 1.41 4.25 -5.71
CA GLU A 115 1.28 2.85 -5.27
C GLU A 115 2.63 2.20 -4.91
N VAL A 116 3.50 2.95 -4.22
CA VAL A 116 4.84 2.49 -3.77
C VAL A 116 4.96 2.53 -2.25
N GLY A 117 3.92 2.09 -1.54
CA GLY A 117 3.90 1.93 -0.09
C GLY A 117 3.90 0.46 0.33
N LEU A 118 2.97 0.11 1.22
CA LEU A 118 2.73 -1.26 1.68
C LEU A 118 1.65 -1.94 0.82
N ASP A 119 0.40 -1.49 0.97
CA ASP A 119 -0.78 -1.91 0.21
C ASP A 119 -1.58 -0.61 -0.06
N PRO A 120 -1.33 0.04 -1.21
CA PRO A 120 -0.65 -0.49 -2.39
C PRO A 120 0.88 -0.22 -2.38
N GLY A 121 1.67 -1.24 -2.75
CA GLY A 121 3.11 -1.16 -3.03
C GLY A 121 3.82 -2.50 -3.00
N ILE A 122 4.21 -2.95 -1.82
CA ILE A 122 4.88 -4.24 -1.63
C ILE A 122 4.03 -5.40 -2.20
N ASP A 123 2.70 -5.31 -2.09
CA ASP A 123 1.80 -6.31 -2.67
C ASP A 123 1.91 -6.41 -4.21
N HIS A 124 2.11 -5.28 -4.91
CA HIS A 124 2.39 -5.30 -6.35
C HIS A 124 3.69 -6.02 -6.66
N LEU A 125 4.76 -5.78 -5.88
CA LEU A 125 6.05 -6.43 -6.09
C LEU A 125 5.94 -7.95 -5.91
N MET A 126 5.23 -8.39 -4.88
CA MET A 126 4.94 -9.81 -4.65
C MET A 126 4.10 -10.42 -5.77
N ALA A 127 3.08 -9.70 -6.25
CA ALA A 127 2.25 -10.15 -7.36
C ALA A 127 3.06 -10.28 -8.66
N HIS A 128 3.85 -9.26 -9.01
CA HIS A 128 4.74 -9.30 -10.17
C HIS A 128 5.74 -10.45 -10.09
N HIS A 129 6.32 -10.69 -8.92
CA HIS A 129 7.22 -11.82 -8.69
C HIS A 129 6.53 -13.16 -9.01
N LEU A 130 5.37 -13.43 -8.40
CA LEU A 130 4.65 -14.69 -8.58
C LEU A 130 4.15 -14.88 -10.01
N VAL A 131 3.65 -13.83 -10.66
CA VAL A 131 3.19 -13.90 -12.06
C VAL A 131 4.36 -14.16 -13.00
N ALA A 132 5.48 -13.47 -12.82
CA ALA A 132 6.69 -13.70 -13.61
C ALA A 132 7.25 -15.11 -13.38
N GLU A 133 7.27 -15.58 -12.13
CA GLU A 133 7.73 -16.93 -11.80
C GLU A 133 6.84 -18.00 -12.42
N TYR A 134 5.51 -17.88 -12.30
CA TYR A 134 4.58 -18.83 -12.92
C TYR A 134 4.79 -18.89 -14.43
N ARG A 135 4.86 -17.73 -15.11
CA ARG A 135 5.08 -17.63 -16.56
C ARG A 135 6.37 -18.30 -17.04
N ASN A 136 7.41 -18.28 -16.21
CA ASN A 136 8.71 -18.86 -16.53
C ASN A 136 8.86 -20.31 -16.02
N SER A 137 7.83 -20.89 -15.43
CA SER A 137 7.86 -22.26 -14.89
C SER A 137 7.45 -23.31 -15.93
N ASP A 138 7.92 -24.54 -15.76
CA ASP A 138 7.50 -25.68 -16.60
C ASP A 138 6.01 -26.03 -16.45
N ALA A 139 5.35 -25.53 -15.40
CA ALA A 139 3.93 -25.73 -15.15
C ALA A 139 3.05 -24.70 -15.91
N TYR A 140 3.65 -23.70 -16.56
CA TYR A 140 2.92 -22.69 -17.30
C TYR A 140 2.17 -23.29 -18.48
N ASP A 141 0.85 -23.10 -18.49
CA ASP A 141 -0.02 -23.38 -19.64
C ASP A 141 -1.14 -22.33 -19.68
N ALA A 142 -1.44 -21.79 -20.86
CA ALA A 142 -2.48 -20.78 -21.04
C ALA A 142 -3.89 -21.32 -20.78
N GLY A 143 -4.08 -22.65 -20.89
CA GLY A 143 -5.31 -23.36 -20.58
C GLY A 143 -5.55 -23.62 -19.10
N ASN A 144 -4.54 -23.42 -18.25
CA ASN A 144 -4.67 -23.56 -16.79
C ASN A 144 -5.69 -22.55 -16.23
N VAL A 145 -6.35 -22.97 -15.16
CA VAL A 145 -7.23 -22.12 -14.37
C VAL A 145 -6.43 -21.48 -13.24
N LEU A 146 -6.53 -20.17 -13.11
CA LEU A 146 -5.79 -19.38 -12.12
C LEU A 146 -6.69 -18.92 -10.97
N SER A 147 -6.15 -18.95 -9.76
CA SER A 147 -6.69 -18.28 -8.58
C SER A 147 -5.62 -17.38 -7.99
N PHE A 148 -5.95 -16.11 -7.80
CA PHE A 148 -5.06 -15.11 -7.22
C PHE A 148 -5.71 -14.46 -5.99
N THR A 149 -4.96 -14.40 -4.89
CA THR A 149 -5.37 -13.69 -3.67
C THR A 149 -4.26 -12.78 -3.20
N SER A 150 -4.60 -11.59 -2.69
CA SER A 150 -3.66 -10.67 -2.05
C SER A 150 -4.30 -10.11 -0.80
N TYR A 151 -3.92 -10.64 0.36
CA TYR A 151 -4.44 -10.24 1.66
C TYR A 151 -3.38 -9.51 2.47
N CYS A 152 -3.71 -8.32 2.95
CA CYS A 152 -2.82 -7.52 3.80
C CYS A 152 -3.56 -6.95 5.01
N GLY A 153 -2.89 -6.89 6.15
CA GLY A 153 -3.45 -6.35 7.39
C GLY A 153 -2.39 -5.77 8.31
N GLY A 154 -2.58 -4.50 8.67
CA GLY A 154 -1.96 -3.92 9.87
C GLY A 154 -2.80 -4.25 11.09
N VAL A 155 -2.23 -4.97 12.05
CA VAL A 155 -2.89 -5.48 13.27
C VAL A 155 -1.98 -5.26 14.48
N PRO A 156 -2.51 -5.21 15.71
CA PRO A 156 -1.64 -5.16 16.88
C PRO A 156 -0.85 -6.46 17.00
N LYS A 157 0.45 -6.38 17.34
CA LYS A 157 1.27 -7.59 17.55
C LYS A 157 0.76 -8.43 18.71
N ILE A 158 0.23 -7.76 19.74
CA ILE A 158 -0.41 -8.37 20.90
C ILE A 158 -1.92 -8.19 20.75
N PRO A 159 -2.70 -9.27 20.56
CA PRO A 159 -4.15 -9.17 20.40
C PRO A 159 -4.81 -8.53 21.63
N ASN A 160 -5.80 -7.67 21.39
CA ASN A 160 -6.63 -7.05 22.42
C ASN A 160 -8.12 -7.37 22.17
N PRO A 161 -9.04 -7.04 23.10
CA PRO A 161 -10.48 -7.32 22.92
C PRO A 161 -11.11 -6.64 21.69
N PHE A 162 -10.60 -5.47 21.28
CA PHE A 162 -11.06 -4.75 20.09
C PHE A 162 -10.48 -5.33 18.77
N ARG A 163 -9.54 -6.28 18.86
CA ARG A 163 -8.87 -6.97 17.75
C ARG A 163 -8.20 -6.04 16.74
N TYR A 164 -7.98 -4.78 17.10
CA TYR A 164 -7.40 -3.75 16.26
C TYR A 164 -6.75 -2.65 17.10
N LYS A 165 -5.76 -1.96 16.54
CA LYS A 165 -5.25 -0.67 17.01
C LYS A 165 -4.94 0.21 15.82
N PHE A 166 -5.10 1.52 15.98
CA PHE A 166 -4.96 2.48 14.90
C PHE A 166 -3.54 3.04 14.85
N SER A 167 -2.83 2.79 13.75
CA SER A 167 -1.53 3.40 13.42
C SER A 167 -1.67 4.59 12.46
N TRP A 168 -2.90 4.93 12.06
CA TRP A 168 -3.29 6.03 11.18
C TRP A 168 -4.76 6.40 11.42
N SER A 169 -5.24 7.49 10.80
CA SER A 169 -6.58 8.04 11.08
C SER A 169 -7.71 6.99 11.01
N PRO A 170 -8.45 6.75 12.11
CA PRO A 170 -9.54 5.77 12.14
C PRO A 170 -10.65 6.06 11.13
N LEU A 171 -10.87 7.32 10.79
CA LEU A 171 -11.87 7.76 9.82
C LEU A 171 -11.72 7.05 8.47
N GLY A 172 -10.50 6.81 7.98
CA GLY A 172 -10.34 6.11 6.72
C GLY A 172 -10.63 4.61 6.82
N VAL A 173 -10.41 3.98 7.98
CA VAL A 173 -10.86 2.59 8.25
C VAL A 173 -12.40 2.53 8.22
N LEU A 174 -13.06 3.47 8.90
CA LEU A 174 -14.52 3.52 8.95
C LEU A 174 -15.16 3.85 7.59
N LYS A 175 -14.53 4.71 6.78
CA LYS A 175 -14.96 4.96 5.40
C LYS A 175 -14.76 3.73 4.52
N ALA A 176 -13.67 2.99 4.70
CA ALA A 176 -13.43 1.75 3.96
C ALA A 176 -14.51 0.70 4.26
N LEU A 177 -15.07 0.68 5.47
CA LEU A 177 -16.21 -0.18 5.83
C LEU A 177 -17.51 0.13 5.07
N ARG A 178 -17.64 1.33 4.47
CA ARG A 178 -18.79 1.73 3.63
C ARG A 178 -18.51 1.59 2.14
N SER A 179 -17.30 1.18 1.77
CA SER A 179 -16.89 1.13 0.37
C SER A 179 -17.22 -0.23 -0.22
N PRO A 180 -17.96 -0.30 -1.34
CA PRO A 180 -18.22 -1.56 -2.02
C PRO A 180 -16.91 -2.14 -2.58
N SER A 181 -16.91 -3.45 -2.78
CA SER A 181 -15.81 -4.15 -3.42
C SER A 181 -16.25 -4.98 -4.62
N ARG A 182 -15.30 -5.19 -5.53
CA ARG A 182 -15.46 -5.99 -6.75
C ARG A 182 -14.27 -6.92 -6.91
N SER A 183 -14.54 -8.18 -7.15
CA SER A 183 -13.54 -9.24 -7.31
C SER A 183 -14.04 -10.30 -8.31
N VAL A 184 -13.23 -11.30 -8.61
CA VAL A 184 -13.64 -12.48 -9.38
C VAL A 184 -13.73 -13.67 -8.44
N LYS A 185 -14.83 -14.43 -8.49
CA LYS A 185 -15.03 -15.68 -7.75
C LYS A 185 -15.83 -16.65 -8.59
N ALA A 186 -15.38 -17.90 -8.67
CA ALA A 186 -15.97 -18.93 -9.51
C ALA A 186 -16.19 -18.48 -10.97
N PHE A 187 -15.18 -17.80 -11.54
CA PHE A 187 -15.18 -17.23 -12.90
C PHE A 187 -16.16 -16.07 -13.14
N GLU A 188 -16.89 -15.64 -12.12
CA GLU A 188 -17.87 -14.57 -12.20
C GLU A 188 -17.45 -13.36 -11.37
N GLU A 189 -17.94 -12.19 -11.76
CA GLU A 189 -17.75 -10.97 -10.98
C GLU A 189 -18.53 -11.04 -9.67
N LEU A 190 -17.84 -10.96 -8.55
CA LEU A 190 -18.42 -10.84 -7.22
C LEU A 190 -18.43 -9.37 -6.81
N ARG A 191 -19.63 -8.82 -6.56
CA ARG A 191 -19.84 -7.51 -5.95
C ARG A 191 -20.30 -7.66 -4.51
N VAL A 192 -19.70 -6.89 -3.63
CA VAL A 192 -20.00 -6.89 -2.20
C VAL A 192 -20.22 -5.46 -1.78
N ASP A 193 -21.38 -5.16 -1.18
CA ASP A 193 -21.70 -3.79 -0.79
C ASP A 193 -20.89 -3.36 0.43
N ARG A 194 -20.62 -4.28 1.36
CA ARG A 194 -19.90 -4.00 2.61
C ARG A 194 -18.98 -5.15 3.01
N PRO A 195 -17.81 -4.86 3.62
CA PRO A 195 -16.85 -5.88 4.05
C PRO A 195 -17.41 -7.09 4.79
N TRP A 196 -18.36 -6.87 5.72
CA TRP A 196 -18.90 -7.96 6.53
C TRP A 196 -19.87 -8.89 5.79
N ASP A 197 -20.32 -8.53 4.60
CA ASP A 197 -21.21 -9.39 3.78
C ASP A 197 -20.43 -10.51 3.07
N ALA A 198 -19.10 -10.47 3.10
CA ALA A 198 -18.22 -11.44 2.45
C ALA A 198 -17.00 -11.82 3.31
N LEU A 199 -17.22 -12.01 4.61
CA LEU A 199 -16.17 -12.48 5.51
C LEU A 199 -15.78 -13.93 5.19
N GLY A 200 -14.47 -14.16 5.13
CA GLY A 200 -13.86 -15.48 5.00
C GLY A 200 -12.85 -15.72 6.09
N SER A 201 -12.43 -16.98 6.22
CA SER A 201 -11.30 -17.36 7.05
C SER A 201 -10.12 -17.70 6.15
N TYR A 202 -8.93 -17.23 6.51
CA TYR A 202 -7.69 -17.50 5.80
C TYR A 202 -6.62 -17.95 6.79
N GLN A 203 -6.07 -19.15 6.59
CA GLN A 203 -4.91 -19.63 7.34
C GLN A 203 -3.65 -19.16 6.61
N ALA A 204 -2.99 -18.14 7.14
CA ALA A 204 -1.76 -17.62 6.58
C ALA A 204 -0.62 -18.63 6.80
N PRO A 205 0.14 -19.00 5.74
CA PRO A 205 1.25 -19.93 5.86
C PRO A 205 2.50 -19.22 6.39
N LEU A 206 2.38 -18.58 7.55
CA LEU A 206 3.51 -17.98 8.28
C LEU A 206 4.39 -19.08 8.89
N THR A 207 5.58 -18.72 9.37
CA THR A 207 6.47 -19.62 10.12
C THR A 207 5.74 -20.33 11.27
N THR A 208 4.85 -19.61 11.95
CA THR A 208 3.82 -20.20 12.82
C THR A 208 2.45 -19.94 12.17
N PRO A 209 1.81 -20.96 11.56
CA PRO A 209 0.53 -20.77 10.89
C PRO A 209 -0.51 -20.11 11.78
N GLU A 210 -1.19 -19.10 11.25
CA GLU A 210 -2.16 -18.30 11.99
C GLU A 210 -3.41 -18.06 11.13
N THR A 211 -4.57 -18.19 11.74
CA THR A 211 -5.86 -17.97 11.07
C THR A 211 -6.31 -16.53 11.27
N PHE A 212 -6.72 -15.91 10.18
CA PHE A 212 -7.24 -14.55 10.13
C PHE A 212 -8.63 -14.52 9.51
N GLU A 213 -9.35 -13.44 9.77
CA GLU A 213 -10.55 -13.07 9.03
C GLU A 213 -10.15 -12.20 7.84
N VAL A 214 -10.75 -12.45 6.69
CA VAL A 214 -10.47 -11.71 5.45
C VAL A 214 -11.75 -11.24 4.78
N TYR A 215 -11.66 -10.14 4.05
CA TYR A 215 -12.74 -9.66 3.18
C TYR A 215 -12.17 -8.95 1.94
N PRO A 216 -12.85 -9.02 0.77
CA PRO A 216 -12.46 -8.24 -0.40
C PRO A 216 -12.56 -6.73 -0.13
N ASN A 217 -11.57 -5.95 -0.56
CA ASN A 217 -11.56 -4.50 -0.38
C ASN A 217 -11.45 -3.78 -1.74
N ARG A 218 -12.23 -2.70 -1.92
CA ARG A 218 -12.26 -1.91 -3.16
C ARG A 218 -12.44 -2.77 -4.44
N ASP A 219 -12.03 -2.23 -5.58
CA ASP A 219 -12.12 -2.90 -6.87
C ASP A 219 -10.80 -3.60 -7.21
N SER A 220 -10.81 -4.94 -7.20
CA SER A 220 -9.65 -5.77 -7.53
C SER A 220 -9.49 -5.97 -9.03
N VAL A 221 -10.55 -5.86 -9.83
CA VAL A 221 -10.56 -6.28 -11.24
C VAL A 221 -9.49 -5.58 -12.10
N PRO A 222 -9.27 -4.26 -11.98
CA PRO A 222 -8.23 -3.56 -12.75
C PRO A 222 -6.80 -4.09 -12.50
N PHE A 223 -6.53 -4.68 -11.32
CA PHE A 223 -5.19 -5.15 -10.98
C PHE A 223 -4.78 -6.39 -11.77
N MET A 224 -5.70 -7.09 -12.44
CA MET A 224 -5.32 -8.13 -13.41
C MET A 224 -4.44 -7.55 -14.51
N ASP A 225 -4.84 -6.40 -15.07
CA ASP A 225 -4.05 -5.72 -16.09
C ASP A 225 -2.74 -5.17 -15.49
N ASP A 226 -2.81 -4.56 -14.30
CA ASP A 226 -1.61 -4.02 -13.64
C ASP A 226 -0.57 -5.11 -13.35
N TYR A 227 -1.00 -6.33 -12.99
CA TYR A 227 -0.12 -7.49 -12.78
C TYR A 227 0.24 -8.22 -14.07
N ASN A 228 -0.14 -7.69 -15.22
CA ASN A 228 0.04 -8.29 -16.52
C ASN A 228 -0.56 -9.69 -16.62
N PHE A 229 -1.73 -9.97 -16.06
CA PHE A 229 -2.45 -11.21 -16.38
C PHE A 229 -2.76 -11.23 -17.88
N ASP A 230 -2.55 -12.37 -18.53
CA ASP A 230 -2.91 -12.47 -19.95
C ASP A 230 -4.44 -12.43 -20.07
N PRO A 231 -5.04 -11.59 -20.93
CA PRO A 231 -6.49 -11.53 -21.12
C PRO A 231 -7.13 -12.86 -21.55
N THR A 232 -6.33 -13.82 -22.03
CA THR A 232 -6.77 -15.16 -22.40
C THR A 232 -6.76 -16.16 -21.24
N TRP A 233 -6.15 -15.83 -20.10
CA TRP A 233 -6.11 -16.70 -18.94
C TRP A 233 -7.51 -16.91 -18.34
N LYS A 234 -7.76 -18.14 -17.90
CA LYS A 234 -8.99 -18.49 -17.18
C LYS A 234 -8.80 -18.19 -15.70
N VAL A 235 -9.40 -17.11 -15.22
CA VAL A 235 -9.27 -16.70 -13.81
C VAL A 235 -10.54 -17.12 -13.05
N ALA A 236 -10.41 -18.14 -12.19
CA ALA A 236 -11.48 -18.60 -11.32
C ALA A 236 -11.68 -17.66 -10.12
N GLU A 237 -10.58 -17.12 -9.58
CA GLU A 237 -10.60 -16.22 -8.44
C GLU A 237 -9.56 -15.13 -8.61
N PHE A 238 -9.93 -13.88 -8.32
CA PHE A 238 -9.03 -12.75 -8.25
C PHE A 238 -9.54 -11.77 -7.20
N VAL A 239 -8.83 -11.67 -6.08
CA VAL A 239 -9.23 -10.81 -4.97
C VAL A 239 -8.03 -10.16 -4.30
N ARG A 240 -8.08 -8.84 -4.16
CA ARG A 240 -7.33 -8.07 -3.17
C ARG A 240 -8.25 -7.84 -1.97
N GLY A 241 -7.72 -8.00 -0.78
CA GLY A 241 -8.53 -7.97 0.43
C GLY A 241 -7.76 -7.58 1.66
N THR A 242 -8.54 -7.30 2.70
CA THR A 242 -8.02 -6.92 4.00
C THR A 242 -7.96 -8.13 4.91
N LEU A 243 -6.92 -8.21 5.73
CA LEU A 243 -6.72 -9.20 6.78
C LEU A 243 -6.94 -8.58 8.17
N ARG A 244 -7.64 -9.30 9.05
CA ARG A 244 -7.93 -8.94 10.44
C ARG A 244 -7.70 -10.11 11.39
N LEU A 245 -7.36 -9.82 12.64
CA LEU A 245 -7.20 -10.86 13.66
C LEU A 245 -8.49 -11.67 13.81
N ASN A 246 -8.37 -12.96 14.07
CA ASN A 246 -9.53 -13.80 14.34
C ASN A 246 -10.35 -13.27 15.53
N GLY A 247 -11.68 -13.31 15.42
CA GLY A 247 -12.64 -12.70 16.34
C GLY A 247 -12.88 -11.21 16.11
N TRP A 248 -12.39 -10.64 15.00
CA TRP A 248 -12.58 -9.23 14.67
C TRP A 248 -14.04 -8.92 14.35
N ALA A 249 -14.71 -9.76 13.56
CA ALA A 249 -16.11 -9.57 13.21
C ALA A 249 -17.02 -9.54 14.44
N ASP A 250 -16.75 -10.41 15.42
CA ASP A 250 -17.47 -10.42 16.69
C ASP A 250 -17.21 -9.12 17.49
N ALA A 251 -15.94 -8.71 17.60
CA ALA A 251 -15.55 -7.50 18.33
C ALA A 251 -16.09 -6.21 17.68
N TRP A 252 -16.32 -6.21 16.37
CA TRP A 252 -16.76 -5.05 15.60
C TRP A 252 -18.24 -5.10 15.20
N ALA A 253 -19.01 -6.09 15.64
CA ALA A 253 -20.42 -6.24 15.27
C ALA A 253 -21.26 -4.98 15.54
N ASP A 254 -21.01 -4.31 16.67
CA ASP A 254 -21.69 -3.06 17.03
C ASP A 254 -21.27 -1.90 16.13
N VAL A 255 -19.98 -1.82 15.81
CA VAL A 255 -19.42 -0.84 14.87
C VAL A 255 -20.04 -1.01 13.49
N PHE A 256 -20.19 -2.24 13.00
CA PHE A 256 -20.82 -2.52 11.71
C PHE A 256 -22.27 -2.06 11.67
N ARG A 257 -23.05 -2.40 12.71
CA ARG A 257 -24.46 -1.97 12.82
C ARG A 257 -24.61 -0.45 12.86
N GLU A 258 -23.72 0.22 13.58
CA GLU A 258 -23.71 1.69 13.61
C GLU A 258 -23.36 2.25 12.23
N VAL A 259 -22.24 1.85 11.64
CA VAL A 259 -21.76 2.33 10.33
C VAL A 259 -22.79 2.08 9.21
N GLU A 260 -23.48 0.95 9.23
CA GLU A 260 -24.58 0.63 8.30
C GLU A 260 -25.69 1.69 8.31
N SER A 261 -26.00 2.24 9.49
CA SER A 261 -27.06 3.23 9.65
C SER A 261 -26.66 4.63 9.20
N LEU A 262 -25.36 4.91 9.06
CA LEU A 262 -24.83 6.26 8.77
C LEU A 262 -24.91 6.60 7.29
N LYS A 263 -25.67 7.67 6.98
CA LYS A 263 -25.87 8.17 5.62
C LYS A 263 -25.80 9.70 5.59
N GLY A 264 -25.43 10.24 4.44
CA GLY A 264 -25.39 11.68 4.21
C GLY A 264 -24.40 12.43 5.10
N PRO A 265 -24.51 13.78 5.12
CA PRO A 265 -23.61 14.65 5.89
C PRO A 265 -23.62 14.36 7.40
N GLU A 266 -24.77 14.03 7.98
CA GLU A 266 -24.89 13.67 9.41
C GLU A 266 -24.13 12.37 9.71
N GLY A 267 -24.25 11.38 8.82
CA GLY A 267 -23.48 10.14 8.92
C GLY A 267 -21.97 10.37 8.84
N ASP A 268 -21.52 11.26 7.95
CA ASP A 268 -20.11 11.60 7.82
C ASP A 268 -19.56 12.36 9.05
N ALA A 269 -20.39 13.21 9.66
CA ALA A 269 -20.06 13.85 10.93
C ALA A 269 -19.94 12.81 12.06
N ARG A 270 -20.88 11.87 12.14
CA ARG A 270 -20.84 10.79 13.14
C ARG A 270 -19.61 9.89 12.98
N LEU A 271 -19.22 9.55 11.75
CA LEU A 271 -17.98 8.81 11.48
C LEU A 271 -16.74 9.55 11.99
N LYS A 272 -16.74 10.88 11.94
CA LYS A 272 -15.64 11.69 12.46
C LYS A 272 -15.60 11.61 13.99
N GLU A 273 -16.74 11.69 14.67
CA GLU A 273 -16.82 11.51 16.13
C GLU A 273 -16.34 10.13 16.55
N MET A 274 -16.81 9.07 15.88
CA MET A 274 -16.33 7.70 16.11
C MET A 274 -14.82 7.59 15.90
N SER A 275 -14.30 8.28 14.87
CA SER A 275 -12.86 8.29 14.62
C SER A 275 -12.07 8.93 15.76
N ASP A 276 -12.54 10.06 16.29
CA ASP A 276 -11.86 10.74 17.39
C ASP A 276 -11.91 9.91 18.68
N GLN A 277 -13.05 9.25 18.94
CA GLN A 277 -13.21 8.31 20.05
C GLN A 277 -12.24 7.11 19.91
N PHE A 278 -12.25 6.43 18.76
CA PHE A 278 -11.41 5.27 18.51
C PHE A 278 -9.92 5.60 18.53
N TRP A 279 -9.54 6.81 18.13
CA TRP A 279 -8.17 7.26 18.29
C TRP A 279 -7.77 7.37 19.77
N ALA A 280 -8.65 7.93 20.60
CA ALA A 280 -8.38 8.06 22.03
C ALA A 280 -8.33 6.71 22.77
N GLU A 281 -9.16 5.74 22.36
CA GLU A 281 -9.32 4.46 23.06
C GLU A 281 -8.42 3.33 22.50
N HIS A 282 -8.05 3.40 21.22
CA HIS A 282 -7.46 2.28 20.50
C HIS A 282 -6.24 2.67 19.63
N ALA A 283 -5.61 3.81 19.87
CA ALA A 283 -4.28 4.09 19.33
C ALA A 283 -3.20 3.21 19.99
N TYR A 284 -2.06 3.08 19.33
CA TYR A 284 -0.89 2.42 19.92
C TYR A 284 -0.30 3.26 21.06
N ASP A 285 0.10 2.59 22.12
CA ASP A 285 0.88 3.19 23.19
C ASP A 285 2.33 3.39 22.74
N GLU A 286 3.06 4.30 23.40
CA GLU A 286 4.47 4.49 23.10
C GLU A 286 5.27 3.20 23.35
N GLY A 287 6.03 2.77 22.34
CA GLY A 287 6.82 1.53 22.38
C GLY A 287 6.04 0.24 22.16
N GLU A 288 4.71 0.31 21.99
CA GLU A 288 3.91 -0.88 21.68
C GLU A 288 4.10 -1.30 20.22
N PRO A 289 4.40 -2.60 19.95
CA PRO A 289 4.63 -3.06 18.59
C PRO A 289 3.33 -3.25 17.81
N ASP A 290 3.27 -2.62 16.63
CA ASP A 290 2.33 -3.01 15.58
C ASP A 290 2.83 -4.28 14.85
N ARG A 291 1.98 -4.85 14.00
CA ARG A 291 2.31 -5.96 13.11
C ARG A 291 1.67 -5.76 11.74
N VAL A 292 2.38 -6.15 10.71
CA VAL A 292 1.89 -6.21 9.34
C VAL A 292 2.03 -7.64 8.85
N VAL A 293 0.92 -8.22 8.40
CA VAL A 293 0.90 -9.51 7.72
C VAL A 293 0.42 -9.30 6.29
N MET A 294 1.15 -9.85 5.32
CA MET A 294 0.79 -9.84 3.92
C MET A 294 1.00 -11.22 3.31
N CYS A 295 0.02 -11.68 2.54
CA CYS A 295 0.04 -12.94 1.83
C CYS A 295 -0.50 -12.71 0.41
N VAL A 296 0.36 -12.86 -0.59
CA VAL A 296 -0.03 -12.84 -2.00
C VAL A 296 0.13 -14.26 -2.53
N SER A 297 -0.93 -14.87 -3.04
CA SER A 297 -0.94 -16.23 -3.54
C SER A 297 -1.36 -16.28 -4.99
N LEU A 298 -0.69 -17.13 -5.77
CA LEU A 298 -1.11 -17.52 -7.09
C LEU A 298 -1.16 -19.05 -7.15
N LYS A 299 -2.25 -19.58 -7.69
CA LYS A 299 -2.48 -21.01 -7.90
C LYS A 299 -2.86 -21.23 -9.35
N ALA A 300 -2.28 -22.24 -9.99
CA ALA A 300 -2.64 -22.72 -11.30
C ALA A 300 -3.09 -24.19 -11.23
N GLU A 301 -4.21 -24.47 -11.89
CA GLU A 301 -4.82 -25.80 -11.95
C GLU A 301 -4.98 -26.26 -13.40
N SER A 302 -4.55 -27.49 -13.68
CA SER A 302 -4.76 -28.18 -14.94
C SER A 302 -5.66 -29.39 -14.70
N GLU A 303 -6.77 -29.48 -15.44
CA GLU A 303 -7.76 -30.57 -15.29
C GLU A 303 -8.21 -30.81 -13.83
N GLY A 304 -8.35 -29.73 -13.04
CA GLY A 304 -8.76 -29.79 -11.64
C GLY A 304 -7.66 -30.24 -10.66
N LYS A 305 -6.40 -30.37 -11.12
CA LYS A 305 -5.25 -30.66 -10.26
C LYS A 305 -4.36 -29.43 -10.16
N THR A 306 -3.93 -29.10 -8.95
CA THR A 306 -2.93 -28.06 -8.72
C THR A 306 -1.60 -28.46 -9.36
N VAL A 307 -1.13 -27.65 -10.31
CA VAL A 307 0.15 -27.84 -11.01
C VAL A 307 1.19 -26.79 -10.60
N TRP A 308 0.74 -25.67 -10.04
CA TRP A 308 1.59 -24.64 -9.48
C TRP A 308 0.84 -23.94 -8.34
N HIS A 309 1.46 -23.77 -7.18
CA HIS A 309 0.83 -23.02 -6.08
C HIS A 309 1.89 -22.46 -5.14
N LYS A 310 2.01 -21.14 -5.13
CA LYS A 310 2.95 -20.43 -4.26
C LYS A 310 2.30 -19.23 -3.62
N THR A 311 2.68 -18.99 -2.37
CA THR A 311 2.31 -17.80 -1.61
C THR A 311 3.56 -17.04 -1.21
N TYR A 312 3.67 -15.79 -1.63
CA TYR A 312 4.61 -14.84 -1.08
C TYR A 312 4.05 -14.31 0.24
N VAL A 313 4.82 -14.48 1.32
CA VAL A 313 4.40 -14.18 2.69
C VAL A 313 5.35 -13.16 3.31
N MET A 314 4.79 -12.20 4.04
CA MET A 314 5.51 -11.28 4.89
C MET A 314 4.86 -11.20 6.27
N ASP A 315 5.68 -11.30 7.32
CA ASP A 315 5.31 -11.01 8.71
C ASP A 315 6.34 -10.03 9.30
N ALA A 316 5.88 -8.85 9.67
CA ALA A 316 6.71 -7.79 10.21
C ALA A 316 6.06 -7.20 11.46
N TRP A 317 6.84 -6.76 12.43
CA TRP A 317 6.35 -6.06 13.62
C TRP A 317 7.27 -4.93 14.05
N GLY A 318 6.72 -4.00 14.83
CA GLY A 318 7.46 -2.89 15.41
C GLY A 318 8.66 -3.39 16.22
N ASP A 319 9.82 -2.75 16.03
CA ASP A 319 11.06 -3.04 16.74
C ASP A 319 11.83 -1.74 17.03
N GLU A 320 13.10 -1.84 17.42
CA GLU A 320 13.96 -0.67 17.73
C GLU A 320 14.07 0.35 16.59
N ARG A 321 13.73 -0.05 15.35
CA ARG A 321 13.75 0.80 14.16
C ARG A 321 12.42 1.53 13.94
N GLY A 322 11.44 1.33 14.83
CA GLY A 322 10.09 1.88 14.77
C GLY A 322 9.03 0.88 14.30
N THR A 323 7.83 1.39 14.06
CA THR A 323 6.67 0.58 13.66
C THR A 323 6.89 -0.12 12.31
N ALA A 324 6.36 -1.33 12.17
CA ALA A 324 6.38 -2.05 10.89
C ALA A 324 5.68 -1.26 9.80
N MET A 325 4.51 -0.68 10.11
CA MET A 325 3.73 0.13 9.16
C MET A 325 4.54 1.31 8.60
N ALA A 326 5.23 2.08 9.45
CA ALA A 326 5.99 3.23 8.98
C ALA A 326 7.17 2.82 8.09
N ARG A 327 7.88 1.74 8.48
CA ARG A 327 9.02 1.22 7.72
C ARG A 327 8.56 0.68 6.36
N LEU A 328 7.52 -0.14 6.34
CA LEU A 328 7.02 -0.80 5.12
C LEU A 328 6.27 0.15 4.18
N VAL A 329 5.80 1.31 4.65
CA VAL A 329 5.20 2.33 3.77
C VAL A 329 6.27 3.25 3.19
N SER A 330 7.08 3.91 4.02
CA SER A 330 7.94 4.99 3.53
C SER A 330 9.27 4.52 2.94
N ILE A 331 9.79 3.36 3.33
CA ILE A 331 11.04 2.86 2.72
C ILE A 331 10.82 2.55 1.24
N PRO A 332 9.76 1.82 0.81
CA PRO A 332 9.45 1.66 -0.61
C PRO A 332 9.28 2.99 -1.37
N VAL A 333 8.67 4.00 -0.75
CA VAL A 333 8.61 5.37 -1.32
C VAL A 333 10.02 5.92 -1.59
N SER A 334 10.96 5.74 -0.66
CA SER A 334 12.34 6.19 -0.87
C SER A 334 13.06 5.42 -1.99
N LEU A 335 12.76 4.14 -2.17
CA LEU A 335 13.29 3.33 -3.29
C LEU A 335 12.72 3.82 -4.63
N ALA A 336 11.45 4.21 -4.66
CA ALA A 336 10.82 4.82 -5.83
C ALA A 336 11.51 6.13 -6.22
N VAL A 337 11.79 7.00 -5.24
CA VAL A 337 12.53 8.25 -5.46
C VAL A 337 13.90 7.98 -6.09
N GLU A 338 14.68 7.07 -5.52
CA GLU A 338 15.99 6.72 -6.05
C GLU A 338 15.91 6.11 -7.46
N SER A 339 14.91 5.27 -7.72
CA SER A 339 14.71 4.65 -9.03
C SER A 339 14.30 5.67 -10.10
N VAL A 340 13.50 6.68 -9.73
CA VAL A 340 13.18 7.83 -10.59
C VAL A 340 14.44 8.66 -10.88
N MET A 341 15.22 9.00 -9.85
CA MET A 341 16.45 9.79 -10.01
C MET A 341 17.51 9.05 -10.85
N ALA A 342 17.53 7.71 -10.79
CA ALA A 342 18.38 6.86 -11.60
C ALA A 342 17.87 6.66 -13.05
N GLY A 343 16.67 7.16 -13.39
CA GLY A 343 16.06 7.00 -14.71
C GLY A 343 15.57 5.58 -15.00
N GLU A 344 15.33 4.78 -13.95
CA GLU A 344 14.91 3.37 -14.07
C GLU A 344 13.39 3.22 -14.22
N ILE A 345 12.61 4.26 -13.90
CA ILE A 345 11.16 4.29 -14.07
C ILE A 345 10.78 5.18 -15.26
N PRO A 346 10.10 4.64 -16.29
CA PRO A 346 9.70 5.41 -17.48
C PRO A 346 8.82 6.63 -17.17
N ALA A 347 8.82 7.60 -18.08
CA ALA A 347 7.91 8.75 -18.02
C ALA A 347 6.44 8.31 -18.17
N GLY A 348 5.54 9.04 -17.51
CA GLY A 348 4.14 8.70 -17.41
C GLY A 348 3.70 8.42 -15.97
N VAL A 349 2.46 7.96 -15.82
CA VAL A 349 1.88 7.52 -14.54
C VAL A 349 2.04 6.01 -14.42
N SER A 350 2.59 5.54 -13.30
CA SER A 350 2.78 4.11 -13.01
C SER A 350 2.58 3.78 -11.54
N ALA A 351 2.28 2.52 -11.24
CA ALA A 351 2.34 1.96 -9.89
C ALA A 351 3.80 1.54 -9.55
N ALA A 352 3.97 0.75 -8.48
CA ALA A 352 5.23 0.05 -8.21
C ALA A 352 5.73 -0.74 -9.44
N PRO A 353 7.06 -0.83 -9.66
CA PRO A 353 7.62 -1.38 -10.89
C PRO A 353 7.41 -2.89 -10.99
N GLY A 354 7.07 -3.35 -12.20
CA GLY A 354 7.05 -4.77 -12.57
C GLY A 354 8.32 -5.29 -13.26
N ASP A 355 9.33 -4.42 -13.46
CA ASP A 355 10.62 -4.86 -14.00
C ASP A 355 11.29 -5.86 -13.03
N PRO A 356 11.70 -7.06 -13.47
CA PRO A 356 12.20 -8.09 -12.58
C PRO A 356 13.41 -7.66 -11.72
N LYS A 357 14.30 -6.81 -12.24
CA LYS A 357 15.49 -6.36 -11.48
C LYS A 357 15.09 -5.36 -10.40
N LEU A 358 14.16 -4.46 -10.70
CA LEU A 358 13.61 -3.55 -9.70
C LEU A 358 12.82 -4.30 -8.63
N VAL A 359 11.98 -5.27 -9.03
CA VAL A 359 11.21 -6.12 -8.12
C VAL A 359 12.14 -6.86 -7.16
N GLU A 360 13.16 -7.54 -7.67
CA GLU A 360 14.15 -8.25 -6.84
C GLU A 360 14.88 -7.31 -5.88
N ARG A 361 15.36 -6.16 -6.38
CA ARG A 361 16.07 -5.18 -5.55
C ARG A 361 15.18 -4.64 -4.43
N TRP A 362 13.93 -4.29 -4.74
CA TRP A 362 13.02 -3.71 -3.75
C TRP A 362 12.56 -4.75 -2.73
N LEU A 363 12.20 -5.97 -3.17
CA LEU A 363 11.88 -7.06 -2.25
C LEU A 363 13.07 -7.44 -1.37
N GLY A 364 14.30 -7.36 -1.89
CA GLY A 364 15.52 -7.53 -1.11
C GLY A 364 15.69 -6.48 0.00
N GLU A 365 15.34 -5.22 -0.26
CA GLU A 365 15.29 -4.19 0.79
C GLU A 365 14.14 -4.43 1.78
N VAL A 366 12.94 -4.80 1.30
CA VAL A 366 11.80 -5.14 2.15
C VAL A 366 12.12 -6.31 3.09
N GLY A 367 12.90 -7.29 2.62
CA GLY A 367 13.35 -8.43 3.42
C GLY A 367 14.25 -8.06 4.59
N LYS A 368 14.87 -6.87 4.56
CA LYS A 368 15.61 -6.31 5.70
C LYS A 368 14.69 -5.61 6.70
N LEU A 369 13.49 -5.20 6.27
CA LEU A 369 12.50 -4.50 7.10
C LEU A 369 11.62 -5.50 7.85
N ALA A 370 11.17 -6.56 7.20
CA ALA A 370 10.34 -7.59 7.81
C ALA A 370 11.16 -8.55 8.69
N GLN A 371 10.51 -9.26 9.62
CA GLN A 371 11.14 -10.35 10.35
C GLN A 371 11.09 -11.65 9.57
N ASP A 372 10.02 -11.87 8.81
CA ASP A 372 9.92 -12.95 7.83
C ASP A 372 9.43 -12.40 6.49
N LEU A 373 10.11 -12.79 5.43
CA LEU A 373 9.74 -12.53 4.04
C LEU A 373 10.19 -13.70 3.19
N GLY A 374 9.27 -14.37 2.49
CA GLY A 374 9.64 -15.52 1.66
C GLY A 374 8.48 -16.09 0.85
N VAL A 375 8.79 -17.12 0.07
CA VAL A 375 7.82 -17.82 -0.77
C VAL A 375 7.59 -19.23 -0.22
N VAL A 376 6.33 -19.54 0.08
CA VAL A 376 5.88 -20.89 0.45
C VAL A 376 5.42 -21.61 -0.82
N ASP A 377 6.04 -22.76 -1.09
CA ASP A 377 5.70 -23.65 -2.20
C ASP A 377 4.80 -24.78 -1.67
N HIS A 378 3.53 -24.78 -2.08
CA HIS A 378 2.52 -25.69 -1.52
C HIS A 378 2.51 -27.08 -2.18
N LEU A 379 3.41 -27.32 -3.14
CA LEU A 379 3.57 -28.61 -3.80
C LEU A 379 4.77 -29.42 -3.29
N LYS A 380 5.49 -28.90 -2.28
CA LYS A 380 6.70 -29.51 -1.72
C LYS A 380 6.52 -30.06 -0.31
#